data_AF-A0AAD4DPI5-F1
#
_entry.id   AF-A0AAD4DPI5-F1
#
_cell.length_a   1.000
_cell.length_b   1.000
_cell.length_c   1.000
_cell.angle_alpha   90.00
_cell.angle_beta   90.00
_cell.angle_gamma   90.00
#
_symmetry.space_group_name_H-M   'P 1'
#
loop_
_entity.id
_entity.type
_entity.pdbx_description
1 polymer ?
#
loop_
_entity_poly.entity_id
_entity_poly.type
_entity_poly.pdbx_seq_one_letter_code
_entity_poly.pdbx_strand_id
1 'polypeptide(L)'
;MTRVESPSSVAAPLILTAPSTAVFRIAYARMLKYAPTHSPAAAEKCIQRSYIIAANNLQIQHIPWHAPHSGGRGRPSRKAVHDSWVNLGKSSVPDHCPSAGSRTNSRPIDMAAEAAKKAQASDARAPWAVESITLQSLPDFFARDCLPDEFSLEQIECSRDPMLTEIYEWVFANFDREKPVHKIALLAGIYFSHVLPDMFWDVKDRPSNDKMQGERSATNAIRSIPWKANKGTRKGSTWRPQFIAMVPAYIISVYERESPLRDYFARKKAFPNQWNAKNSAKGIGSFNLVRMGLAKARSTRIFKGGVPLTDWILLTHEELAAKHRELMGLLQDRQYGPFKIAVSFFGLDKAVEIGATTGTYTNHPAMSSIAIKKRPAPAPDSDSEVEIIEHEQHKRQRNSTT
;
A
#
# COMPACT_ATOMS: atom_id res chain seq x y z
N MET A 1 19.54 9.21 47.82
CA MET A 1 18.98 9.44 46.47
C MET A 1 20.06 9.09 45.46
N THR A 2 20.02 7.89 44.91
CA THR A 2 20.96 7.41 43.87
C THR A 2 20.53 7.94 42.51
N ARG A 3 21.48 8.55 41.80
CA ARG A 3 21.30 9.14 40.48
C ARG A 3 21.06 8.00 39.48
N VAL A 4 19.93 8.02 38.77
CA VAL A 4 19.65 7.06 37.70
C VAL A 4 20.59 7.39 36.54
N GLU A 5 21.65 6.60 36.39
CA GLU A 5 22.50 6.63 35.21
C GLU A 5 21.65 6.24 33.98
N SER A 6 21.81 7.00 32.90
CA SER A 6 21.13 6.76 31.63
C SER A 6 21.41 5.32 31.15
N PRO A 7 20.40 4.53 30.74
CA PRO A 7 20.65 3.13 30.39
C PRO A 7 21.44 3.04 29.08
N SER A 8 22.57 2.33 29.14
CA SER A 8 23.44 1.98 28.02
C SER A 8 22.67 1.33 26.86
N SER A 9 23.00 1.68 25.61
CA SER A 9 22.42 1.06 24.42
C SER A 9 22.70 -0.43 24.43
N VAL A 10 21.66 -1.26 24.36
CA VAL A 10 21.81 -2.72 24.30
C VAL A 10 22.32 -3.08 22.91
N ALA A 11 23.63 -3.25 22.78
CA ALA A 11 24.25 -3.96 21.67
C ALA A 11 24.16 -5.47 21.95
N ALA A 12 24.03 -6.30 20.91
CA ALA A 12 24.18 -7.75 21.07
C ALA A 12 25.52 -8.02 21.78
N PRO A 13 25.55 -8.74 22.92
CA PRO A 13 26.77 -8.90 23.69
C PRO A 13 27.78 -9.67 22.85
N LEU A 14 28.82 -8.97 22.39
CA LEU A 14 30.00 -9.64 21.87
C LEU A 14 30.68 -10.31 23.06
N ILE A 15 30.53 -11.63 23.15
CA ILE A 15 31.26 -12.43 24.12
C ILE A 15 32.72 -12.38 23.69
N LEU A 16 33.53 -11.54 24.35
CA LEU A 16 34.92 -11.26 23.97
C LEU A 16 35.78 -12.54 23.88
N THR A 17 35.41 -13.57 24.63
CA THR A 17 36.09 -14.88 24.67
C THR A 17 35.55 -15.89 23.66
N ALA A 18 34.51 -15.57 22.88
CA ALA A 18 33.95 -16.50 21.90
C ALA A 18 34.86 -16.65 20.68
N PRO A 19 34.85 -17.82 20.00
CA PRO A 19 35.57 -18.02 18.75
C PRO A 19 35.20 -17.02 17.65
N SER A 20 33.98 -16.48 17.70
CA SER A 20 33.50 -15.44 16.78
C SER A 20 34.30 -14.14 16.87
N THR A 21 34.94 -13.83 18.01
CA THR A 21 35.77 -12.62 18.18
C THR A 21 36.97 -12.62 17.23
N ALA A 22 37.56 -13.79 16.95
CA ALA A 22 38.63 -13.91 15.96
C ALA A 22 38.14 -13.55 14.55
N VAL A 23 36.93 -14.00 14.19
CA VAL A 23 36.28 -13.68 12.91
C VAL A 23 35.98 -12.19 12.80
N PHE A 24 35.47 -11.57 13.87
CA PHE A 24 35.25 -10.12 13.92
C PHE A 24 36.56 -9.34 13.74
N ARG A 25 37.66 -9.74 14.37
CA ARG A 25 38.97 -9.09 14.18
C ARG A 25 39.48 -9.18 12.74
N ILE A 26 39.36 -10.34 12.11
CA ILE A 26 39.77 -10.55 10.71
C ILE A 26 38.90 -9.71 9.77
N ALA A 27 37.58 -9.71 9.99
CA ALA A 27 36.64 -8.93 9.20
C ALA A 27 36.90 -7.42 9.36
N TYR A 28 37.17 -6.94 10.59
CA TYR A 28 37.52 -5.55 10.87
C TYR A 28 38.80 -5.14 10.13
N ALA A 29 39.85 -5.95 10.21
CA ALA A 29 41.11 -5.71 9.51
C ALA A 29 40.94 -5.70 7.98
N ARG A 30 40.03 -6.52 7.43
CA ARG A 30 39.68 -6.47 6.00
C ARG A 30 38.88 -5.23 5.63
N MET A 31 37.87 -4.85 6.41
CA MET A 31 37.05 -3.67 6.14
C MET A 31 37.87 -2.37 6.22
N LEU A 32 38.87 -2.31 7.11
CA LEU A 32 39.80 -1.19 7.20
C LEU A 32 40.53 -0.90 5.88
N LYS A 33 40.78 -1.91 5.05
CA LYS A 33 41.43 -1.73 3.73
C LYS A 33 40.53 -0.95 2.74
N TYR A 34 39.23 -0.95 2.96
CA TYR A 34 38.23 -0.32 2.11
C TYR A 34 37.58 0.90 2.76
N ALA A 35 37.92 1.18 4.03
CA ALA A 35 37.36 2.29 4.77
C ALA A 35 38.04 3.61 4.39
N PRO A 36 37.37 4.77 4.57
CA PRO A 36 37.96 6.08 4.33
C PRO A 36 39.29 6.27 5.07
N THR A 37 40.39 6.43 4.34
CA THR A 37 41.75 6.51 4.91
C THR A 37 42.09 7.87 5.52
N HIS A 38 41.33 8.91 5.16
CA HIS A 38 41.59 10.30 5.52
C HIS A 38 41.05 10.68 6.91
N SER A 39 40.28 9.80 7.57
CA SER A 39 39.80 10.03 8.93
C SER A 39 39.56 8.71 9.67
N PRO A 40 40.28 8.45 10.78
CA PRO A 40 40.06 7.28 11.63
C PRO A 40 38.61 7.17 12.14
N ALA A 41 38.01 8.30 12.51
CA ALA A 41 36.63 8.35 12.96
C ALA A 41 35.62 8.02 11.84
N ALA A 42 35.91 8.46 10.60
CA ALA A 42 35.08 8.10 9.45
C ALA A 42 35.22 6.62 9.08
N ALA A 43 36.43 6.07 9.18
CA ALA A 43 36.68 4.64 8.98
C ALA A 43 35.93 3.78 9.99
N GLU A 44 36.02 4.12 11.27
CA GLU A 44 35.33 3.42 12.35
C GLU A 44 33.81 3.45 12.16
N LYS A 45 33.24 4.62 11.85
CA LYS A 45 31.81 4.76 11.57
C LYS A 45 31.36 3.95 10.35
N CYS A 46 32.18 3.90 9.31
CA CYS A 46 31.92 3.08 8.12
C CYS A 46 31.90 1.59 8.48
N ILE A 47 32.90 1.11 9.22
CA ILE A 47 33.01 -0.29 9.63
C ILE A 47 31.86 -0.68 10.56
N GLN A 48 31.52 0.16 11.53
CA GLN A 48 30.38 -0.04 12.42
C GLN A 48 29.07 -0.15 11.63
N ARG A 49 28.87 0.73 10.63
CA ARG A 49 27.70 0.68 9.74
C ARG A 49 27.65 -0.62 8.93
N SER A 50 28.80 -1.10 8.42
CA SER A 50 28.89 -2.37 7.70
C SER A 50 28.54 -3.58 8.58
N TYR A 51 29.02 -3.62 9.83
CA TYR A 51 28.62 -4.67 10.78
C TYR A 51 27.15 -4.62 11.11
N ILE A 52 26.58 -3.43 11.29
CA ILE A 52 25.15 -3.27 11.50
C ILE A 52 24.40 -3.83 10.29
N ILE A 53 24.74 -3.44 9.06
CA ILE A 53 24.13 -3.96 7.83
C ILE A 53 24.21 -5.49 7.77
N ALA A 54 25.40 -6.07 8.00
CA ALA A 54 25.59 -7.51 7.98
C ALA A 54 24.78 -8.23 9.05
N ALA A 55 24.77 -7.71 10.29
CA ALA A 55 23.98 -8.28 11.38
C ALA A 55 22.47 -8.21 11.11
N ASN A 56 22.00 -7.17 10.42
CA ASN A 56 20.60 -7.08 9.99
C ASN A 56 20.28 -8.09 8.88
N ASN A 57 21.14 -8.17 7.86
CA ASN A 57 20.94 -9.08 6.73
C ASN A 57 20.95 -10.55 7.17
N LEU A 58 21.81 -10.88 8.13
CA LEU A 58 21.94 -12.21 8.71
C LEU A 58 20.97 -12.46 9.88
N GLN A 59 20.09 -11.50 10.19
CA GLN A 59 19.12 -11.60 11.27
C GLN A 59 19.74 -11.98 12.63
N ILE A 60 20.98 -11.54 12.93
CA ILE A 60 21.74 -11.95 14.14
C ILE A 60 21.02 -11.56 15.44
N GLN A 61 20.12 -10.58 15.40
CA GLN A 61 19.28 -10.18 16.54
C GLN A 61 18.03 -11.05 16.70
N HIS A 62 17.86 -12.07 15.88
CA HIS A 62 16.68 -12.91 15.86
C HIS A 62 17.00 -14.31 16.36
N ILE A 63 16.07 -14.90 17.11
CA ILE A 63 16.11 -16.32 17.47
C ILE A 63 15.01 -17.09 16.72
N PRO A 64 15.24 -18.37 16.39
CA PRO A 64 14.19 -19.22 15.83
C PRO A 64 12.95 -19.21 16.74
N TRP A 65 11.79 -19.01 16.13
CA TRP A 65 10.52 -18.87 16.81
C TRP A 65 9.46 -19.79 16.21
N HIS A 66 8.30 -19.88 16.85
CA HIS A 66 7.20 -20.67 16.31
C HIS A 66 6.49 -19.90 15.19
N ALA A 67 5.87 -20.63 14.25
CA ALA A 67 5.14 -20.02 13.14
C ALA A 67 4.00 -19.12 13.66
N PRO A 68 3.67 -18.01 12.95
CA PRO A 68 2.48 -17.23 13.24
C PRO A 68 1.24 -18.11 13.25
N HIS A 69 0.31 -17.88 14.18
CA HIS A 69 -0.90 -18.68 14.26
C HIS A 69 -1.79 -18.40 13.04
N SER A 70 -1.88 -19.37 12.12
CA SER A 70 -2.57 -19.27 10.82
C SER A 70 -4.11 -19.34 10.90
N GLY A 71 -4.72 -18.94 12.03
CA GLY A 71 -6.18 -18.84 12.17
C GLY A 71 -6.96 -20.17 12.22
N GLY A 72 -6.28 -21.32 12.22
CA GLY A 72 -6.94 -22.63 12.36
C GLY A 72 -7.49 -22.88 13.77
N ARG A 73 -8.61 -23.63 13.88
CA ARG A 73 -9.10 -24.13 15.17
C ARG A 73 -8.07 -25.09 15.78
N GLY A 74 -7.48 -24.71 16.90
CA GLY A 74 -6.55 -25.57 17.64
C GLY A 74 -5.55 -24.77 18.48
N ARG A 75 -4.82 -25.49 19.33
CA ARG A 75 -3.74 -24.88 20.12
C ARG A 75 -2.60 -24.44 19.18
N PRO A 76 -2.11 -23.19 19.27
CA PRO A 76 -0.98 -22.73 18.47
C PRO A 76 0.24 -23.65 18.63
N SER A 77 0.91 -23.97 17.52
CA SER A 77 2.19 -24.67 17.56
C SER A 77 3.20 -23.81 18.33
N ARG A 78 3.91 -24.43 19.28
CA ARG A 78 4.94 -23.76 20.10
C ARG A 78 6.35 -24.22 19.72
N LYS A 79 6.48 -25.07 18.70
CA LYS A 79 7.78 -25.52 18.22
C LYS A 79 8.39 -24.42 17.36
N ALA A 80 9.66 -24.10 17.63
CA ALA A 80 10.42 -23.24 16.75
C ALA A 80 10.50 -23.89 15.36
N VAL A 81 10.28 -23.09 14.33
CA VAL A 81 10.40 -23.48 12.93
C VAL A 81 11.49 -22.65 12.29
N HIS A 82 12.15 -23.21 11.28
CA HIS A 82 13.34 -22.62 10.66
C HIS A 82 13.05 -21.34 9.85
N ASP A 83 11.78 -21.06 9.57
CA ASP A 83 11.29 -19.96 8.76
C ASP A 83 10.58 -18.86 9.58
N SER A 84 10.58 -18.96 10.91
CA SER A 84 10.00 -17.95 11.81
C SER A 84 11.04 -17.43 12.79
N TRP A 85 11.13 -16.11 12.92
CA TRP A 85 12.22 -15.41 13.61
C TRP A 85 11.68 -14.27 14.48
N VAL A 86 12.12 -14.15 15.74
CA VAL A 86 11.73 -13.04 16.65
C VAL A 86 12.93 -12.19 17.02
N ASN A 87 12.82 -10.87 16.89
CA ASN A 87 13.88 -9.92 17.26
C ASN A 87 13.96 -9.74 18.80
N LEU A 88 15.17 -9.79 19.35
CA LEU A 88 15.47 -9.57 20.78
C LEU A 88 15.85 -8.12 21.12
N GLY A 89 15.94 -7.23 20.13
CA GLY A 89 16.33 -5.82 20.28
C GLY A 89 15.24 -4.91 20.86
N LYS A 90 15.64 -3.78 21.46
CA LYS A 90 14.73 -2.71 21.90
C LYS A 90 14.09 -2.02 20.70
N SER A 91 12.79 -1.78 20.76
CA SER A 91 12.09 -0.88 19.83
C SER A 91 12.74 0.50 19.77
N SER A 92 12.80 1.08 18.57
CA SER A 92 13.13 2.50 18.37
C SER A 92 11.96 3.43 18.66
N VAL A 93 10.75 2.92 18.93
CA VAL A 93 9.56 3.72 19.21
C VAL A 93 9.45 3.97 20.72
N PRO A 94 9.33 5.23 21.19
CA PRO A 94 9.12 5.51 22.59
C PRO A 94 7.78 4.92 23.06
N ASP A 95 7.86 3.95 23.98
CA ASP A 95 6.72 3.30 24.62
C ASP A 95 5.90 4.34 25.40
N HIS A 96 4.77 4.80 24.88
CA HIS A 96 3.72 5.41 25.69
C HIS A 96 2.92 4.29 26.36
N CYS A 97 3.35 3.92 27.56
CA CYS A 97 2.68 2.90 28.38
C CYS A 97 1.39 3.49 28.99
N PRO A 98 0.20 2.89 28.77
CA PRO A 98 -0.93 3.13 29.65
C PRO A 98 -0.74 2.33 30.95
N SER A 99 -1.31 2.90 32.02
CA SER A 99 -1.15 2.55 33.43
C SER A 99 -1.30 1.07 33.78
N ALA A 100 -0.51 0.67 34.77
CA ALA A 100 -0.55 -0.62 35.43
C ALA A 100 -1.98 -0.96 35.93
N GLY A 101 -2.62 -1.93 35.29
CA GLY A 101 -3.89 -2.50 35.72
C GLY A 101 -3.86 -4.02 35.58
N SER A 102 -3.92 -4.71 36.72
CA SER A 102 -4.22 -6.14 36.88
C SER A 102 -3.32 -7.13 36.12
N ARG A 103 -2.19 -7.50 36.73
CA ARG A 103 -1.43 -8.72 36.38
C ARG A 103 -2.26 -9.95 36.76
N THR A 104 -3.03 -10.48 35.82
CA THR A 104 -3.50 -11.86 35.89
C THR A 104 -2.30 -12.81 35.84
N ASN A 105 -2.38 -13.95 36.54
CA ASN A 105 -1.34 -14.98 36.59
C ASN A 105 -1.15 -15.68 35.22
N SER A 106 -0.71 -14.95 34.21
CA SER A 106 -0.27 -15.49 32.92
C SER A 106 1.02 -16.26 33.11
N ARG A 107 1.09 -17.48 32.57
CA ARG A 107 2.31 -18.31 32.64
C ARG A 107 3.48 -17.53 32.02
N PRO A 108 4.73 -17.69 32.51
CA PRO A 108 5.91 -17.00 31.97
C PRO A 108 6.09 -17.11 30.45
N ILE A 109 5.62 -18.20 29.86
CA ILE A 109 5.65 -18.46 28.41
C ILE A 109 4.66 -17.56 27.65
N ASP A 110 3.49 -17.27 28.21
CA ASP A 110 2.49 -16.41 27.57
C ASP A 110 2.97 -14.94 27.64
N MET A 111 3.62 -14.54 28.74
CA MET A 111 4.32 -13.25 28.83
C MET A 111 5.48 -13.14 27.83
N ALA A 112 6.26 -14.22 27.64
CA ALA A 112 7.36 -14.23 26.66
C ALA A 112 6.84 -14.15 25.21
N ALA A 113 5.73 -14.84 24.89
CA ALA A 113 5.08 -14.74 23.59
C ALA A 113 4.48 -13.36 23.33
N GLU A 114 3.90 -12.73 24.35
CA GLU A 114 3.39 -11.37 24.28
C GLU A 114 4.52 -10.34 24.14
N ALA A 115 5.62 -10.52 24.89
CA ALA A 115 6.82 -9.70 24.76
C ALA A 115 7.49 -9.87 23.38
N ALA A 116 7.54 -11.09 22.84
CA ALA A 116 8.02 -11.38 21.48
C ALA A 116 7.16 -10.70 20.41
N LYS A 117 5.82 -10.79 20.52
CA LYS A 117 4.91 -10.07 19.64
C LYS A 117 5.08 -8.56 19.76
N LYS A 118 5.25 -8.04 20.98
CA LYS A 118 5.51 -6.62 21.20
C LYS A 118 6.84 -6.21 20.58
N ALA A 119 7.90 -7.00 20.76
CA ALA A 119 9.21 -6.77 20.17
C ALA A 119 9.15 -6.75 18.63
N GLN A 120 8.51 -7.74 18.00
CA GLN A 120 8.29 -7.77 16.55
C GLN A 120 7.38 -6.65 16.04
N ALA A 121 6.33 -6.28 16.78
CA ALA A 121 5.46 -5.17 16.42
C ALA A 121 6.25 -3.84 16.43
N SER A 122 7.22 -3.76 17.32
CA SER A 122 8.03 -2.58 17.61
C SER A 122 9.35 -2.53 16.82
N ASP A 123 9.68 -3.60 16.09
CA ASP A 123 10.84 -3.67 15.22
C ASP A 123 10.55 -2.93 13.91
N ALA A 124 11.28 -1.85 13.68
CA ALA A 124 11.18 -1.05 12.47
C ALA A 124 11.52 -1.82 11.19
N ARG A 125 12.15 -3.00 11.27
CA ARG A 125 12.58 -3.78 10.11
C ARG A 125 11.92 -5.13 9.99
N ALA A 126 11.04 -5.48 10.92
CA ALA A 126 10.31 -6.73 10.83
C ALA A 126 9.44 -6.74 9.56
N PRO A 127 9.53 -7.80 8.73
CA PRO A 127 8.69 -7.92 7.55
C PRO A 127 7.22 -7.82 7.94
N TRP A 128 6.41 -7.33 7.02
CA TRP A 128 4.99 -7.15 7.25
C TRP A 128 4.23 -7.23 5.94
N ALA A 129 3.04 -7.84 6.02
CA ALA A 129 2.11 -7.93 4.91
C ALA A 129 0.90 -7.02 5.21
N VAL A 130 0.42 -6.30 4.21
CA VAL A 130 -0.76 -5.44 4.33
C VAL A 130 -1.98 -6.26 4.73
N GLU A 131 -2.10 -7.49 4.23
CA GLU A 131 -3.21 -8.39 4.59
C GLU A 131 -3.22 -8.79 6.07
N SER A 132 -2.07 -8.70 6.75
CA SER A 132 -1.92 -9.11 8.15
C SER A 132 -2.32 -8.01 9.15
N ILE A 133 -2.59 -6.78 8.67
CA ILE A 133 -2.82 -5.61 9.52
C ILE A 133 -4.20 -5.00 9.28
N THR A 134 -4.68 -4.24 10.27
CA THR A 134 -5.84 -3.36 10.07
C THR A 134 -5.37 -1.99 9.60
N LEU A 135 -6.24 -1.25 8.91
CA LEU A 135 -5.90 0.13 8.53
C LEU A 135 -5.75 1.02 9.77
N GLN A 136 -6.34 0.63 10.91
CA GLN A 136 -6.14 1.27 12.21
C GLN A 136 -4.71 1.18 12.73
N SER A 137 -4.04 0.04 12.53
CA SER A 137 -2.65 -0.16 12.94
C SER A 137 -1.64 0.34 11.92
N LEU A 138 -2.10 0.75 10.72
CA LEU A 138 -1.22 1.21 9.65
C LEU A 138 -0.16 2.25 10.08
N PRO A 139 -0.41 3.22 10.99
CA PRO A 139 0.62 4.18 11.40
C PRO A 139 1.88 3.52 11.97
N ASP A 140 1.73 2.41 12.69
CA ASP A 140 2.84 1.66 13.28
C ASP A 140 3.71 0.97 12.22
N PHE A 141 3.08 0.51 11.13
CA PHE A 141 3.77 -0.16 10.03
C PHE A 141 4.33 0.81 8.99
N PHE A 142 3.65 1.94 8.79
CA PHE A 142 4.10 2.97 7.85
C PHE A 142 5.38 3.69 8.31
N ALA A 143 5.63 3.67 9.62
CA ALA A 143 6.87 4.18 10.24
C ALA A 143 8.06 3.21 10.17
N ARG A 144 7.86 1.97 9.72
CA ARG A 144 8.94 0.96 9.56
C ARG A 144 9.94 1.41 8.49
N ASP A 145 11.14 0.83 8.51
CA ASP A 145 12.17 0.96 7.48
C ASP A 145 11.89 0.03 6.28
N CYS A 146 11.25 -1.12 6.50
CA CYS A 146 10.99 -2.14 5.48
C CYS A 146 9.62 -1.98 4.82
N LEU A 147 9.55 -2.25 3.51
CA LEU A 147 8.31 -2.10 2.71
C LEU A 147 7.39 -3.27 3.01
N PRO A 148 6.07 -3.17 2.73
CA PRO A 148 5.22 -4.33 2.81
C PRO A 148 5.69 -5.40 1.84
N ASP A 149 5.55 -6.68 2.21
CA ASP A 149 6.01 -7.82 1.41
C ASP A 149 5.35 -7.84 0.01
N GLU A 150 4.14 -7.30 -0.11
CA GLU A 150 3.43 -7.16 -1.39
C GLU A 150 3.98 -6.04 -2.29
N PHE A 151 4.85 -5.15 -1.78
CA PHE A 151 5.54 -4.16 -2.59
C PHE A 151 6.78 -4.79 -3.26
N SER A 152 6.53 -5.72 -4.18
CA SER A 152 7.55 -6.45 -4.92
C SER A 152 7.20 -6.57 -6.40
N LEU A 153 8.23 -6.62 -7.26
CA LEU A 153 8.09 -6.92 -8.68
C LEU A 153 7.45 -8.29 -8.92
N GLU A 154 7.63 -9.25 -8.01
CA GLU A 154 7.04 -10.59 -8.11
C GLU A 154 5.51 -10.56 -8.08
N GLN A 155 4.92 -9.52 -7.49
CA GLN A 155 3.46 -9.32 -7.48
C GLN A 155 2.95 -8.77 -8.82
N ILE A 156 3.84 -8.41 -9.74
CA ILE A 156 3.51 -7.86 -11.05
C ILE A 156 3.91 -8.87 -12.11
N GLU A 157 2.91 -9.47 -12.74
CA GLU A 157 3.14 -10.28 -13.94
C GLU A 157 3.56 -9.35 -15.10
N CYS A 158 4.85 -9.03 -15.21
CA CYS A 158 5.37 -8.29 -16.34
C CYS A 158 5.26 -9.17 -17.60
N SER A 159 4.62 -8.65 -18.64
CA SER A 159 4.69 -9.27 -19.96
C SER A 159 6.16 -9.30 -20.42
N ARG A 160 6.47 -10.04 -21.50
CA ARG A 160 7.79 -9.99 -22.17
C ARG A 160 8.08 -8.63 -22.85
N ASP A 161 7.40 -7.56 -22.44
CA ASP A 161 7.53 -6.21 -22.98
C ASP A 161 8.64 -5.47 -22.21
N PRO A 162 9.77 -5.14 -22.85
CA PRO A 162 10.92 -4.55 -22.15
C PRO A 162 10.61 -3.19 -21.52
N MET A 163 9.79 -2.37 -22.18
CA MET A 163 9.42 -1.04 -21.69
C MET A 163 8.59 -1.14 -20.41
N LEU A 164 7.64 -2.08 -20.35
CA LEU A 164 6.83 -2.30 -19.16
C LEU A 164 7.70 -2.72 -17.97
N THR A 165 8.60 -3.67 -18.20
CA THR A 165 9.54 -4.15 -17.18
C THR A 165 10.45 -3.02 -16.69
N GLU A 166 11.05 -2.26 -17.60
CA GLU A 166 11.91 -1.11 -17.28
C GLU A 166 11.19 -0.08 -16.40
N ILE A 167 9.94 0.26 -16.71
CA ILE A 167 9.16 1.22 -15.90
C ILE A 167 8.97 0.72 -14.48
N TYR A 168 8.57 -0.55 -14.30
CA TYR A 168 8.37 -1.09 -12.95
C TYR A 168 9.70 -1.22 -12.20
N GLU A 169 10.72 -1.84 -12.80
CA GLU A 169 12.05 -1.97 -12.19
C GLU A 169 12.59 -0.61 -11.72
N TRP A 170 12.44 0.42 -12.55
CA TRP A 170 12.82 1.77 -12.18
C TRP A 170 12.10 2.27 -10.93
N VAL A 171 10.79 2.07 -10.80
CA VAL A 171 10.03 2.48 -9.60
C VAL A 171 10.57 1.79 -8.36
N PHE A 172 10.73 0.47 -8.40
CA PHE A 172 11.16 -0.28 -7.21
C PHE A 172 12.60 0.08 -6.81
N ALA A 173 13.48 0.32 -7.79
CA ALA A 173 14.84 0.77 -7.55
C ALA A 173 14.94 2.21 -7.02
N ASN A 174 14.00 3.08 -7.39
CA ASN A 174 14.00 4.51 -7.03
C ASN A 174 12.96 4.86 -5.97
N PHE A 175 12.32 3.87 -5.33
CA PHE A 175 11.40 4.13 -4.24
C PHE A 175 12.14 4.78 -3.07
N ASP A 176 11.58 5.88 -2.60
CA ASP A 176 12.15 6.74 -1.57
C ASP A 176 11.04 7.15 -0.62
N ARG A 177 11.14 6.71 0.64
CA ARG A 177 10.15 7.02 1.67
C ARG A 177 10.11 8.50 2.01
N GLU A 178 11.17 9.25 1.79
CA GLU A 178 11.19 10.67 2.16
C GLU A 178 10.47 11.55 1.13
N LYS A 179 10.25 11.04 -0.08
CA LYS A 179 9.46 11.74 -1.09
C LYS A 179 7.96 11.70 -0.77
N PRO A 180 7.28 12.87 -0.68
CA PRO A 180 5.85 12.94 -0.43
C PRO A 180 4.99 12.10 -1.39
N VAL A 181 5.36 12.11 -2.68
CA VAL A 181 4.61 11.38 -3.71
C VAL A 181 4.70 9.86 -3.53
N HIS A 182 5.85 9.34 -3.09
CA HIS A 182 6.05 7.92 -2.86
C HIS A 182 5.27 7.44 -1.63
N LYS A 183 5.26 8.22 -0.54
CA LYS A 183 4.42 7.96 0.65
C LYS A 183 2.93 7.96 0.29
N ILE A 184 2.46 8.98 -0.44
CA ILE A 184 1.06 9.02 -0.91
C ILE A 184 0.75 7.83 -1.80
N ALA A 185 1.66 7.49 -2.73
CA ALA A 185 1.49 6.40 -3.67
C ALA A 185 1.32 5.05 -2.95
N LEU A 186 2.21 4.74 -1.99
CA LEU A 186 2.13 3.53 -1.17
C LEU A 186 0.84 3.49 -0.35
N LEU A 187 0.49 4.59 0.30
CA LEU A 187 -0.76 4.71 1.06
C LEU A 187 -1.98 4.48 0.16
N ALA A 188 -2.01 5.08 -1.03
CA ALA A 188 -3.08 4.89 -2.01
C ALA A 188 -3.19 3.43 -2.43
N GLY A 189 -2.07 2.73 -2.70
CA GLY A 189 -2.06 1.30 -3.05
C GLY A 189 -2.62 0.40 -1.95
N ILE A 190 -2.25 0.66 -0.69
CA ILE A 190 -2.80 -0.03 0.48
C ILE A 190 -4.31 0.18 0.56
N TYR A 191 -4.79 1.43 0.46
CA TYR A 191 -6.23 1.71 0.50
C TYR A 191 -6.98 1.10 -0.69
N PHE A 192 -6.40 1.14 -1.89
CA PHE A 192 -7.00 0.54 -3.09
C PHE A 192 -7.21 -0.97 -2.94
N SER A 193 -6.29 -1.69 -2.30
CA SER A 193 -6.41 -3.14 -2.09
C SER A 193 -7.61 -3.51 -1.20
N HIS A 194 -8.04 -2.59 -0.31
CA HIS A 194 -9.23 -2.75 0.54
C HIS A 194 -10.55 -2.36 -0.15
N VAL A 195 -10.53 -1.66 -1.28
CA VAL A 195 -11.74 -1.28 -2.04
C VAL A 195 -12.11 -2.31 -3.10
N LEU A 196 -11.24 -3.29 -3.37
CA LEU A 196 -11.50 -4.32 -4.38
C LEU A 196 -12.79 -5.10 -4.09
N PRO A 197 -13.62 -5.40 -5.12
CA PRO A 197 -13.43 -5.12 -6.55
C PRO A 197 -13.97 -3.75 -7.04
N ASP A 198 -14.40 -2.88 -6.14
CA ASP A 198 -15.24 -1.71 -6.44
C ASP A 198 -14.46 -0.47 -6.89
N MET A 199 -13.60 -0.63 -7.89
CA MET A 199 -12.76 0.46 -8.40
C MET A 199 -13.25 1.07 -9.70
N PHE A 200 -14.37 0.60 -10.24
CA PHE A 200 -14.85 0.98 -11.56
C PHE A 200 -15.96 2.03 -11.47
N TRP A 201 -16.47 2.38 -12.64
CA TRP A 201 -17.60 3.30 -12.84
C TRP A 201 -18.41 2.79 -14.04
N ASP A 202 -19.66 3.21 -14.15
CA ASP A 202 -20.54 2.84 -15.26
C ASP A 202 -20.67 3.99 -16.24
N VAL A 203 -20.69 3.70 -17.55
CA VAL A 203 -20.82 4.73 -18.60
C VAL A 203 -22.07 5.57 -18.42
N LYS A 204 -23.14 4.99 -17.85
CA LYS A 204 -24.39 5.70 -17.52
C LYS A 204 -24.22 6.77 -16.43
N ASP A 205 -23.19 6.68 -15.60
CA ASP A 205 -22.89 7.67 -14.56
C ASP A 205 -22.06 8.84 -15.10
N ARG A 206 -21.76 8.85 -16.41
CA ARG A 206 -21.00 9.92 -17.04
C ARG A 206 -21.77 11.25 -16.89
N PRO A 207 -21.16 12.30 -16.30
CA PRO A 207 -21.77 13.62 -16.21
C PRO A 207 -22.03 14.22 -17.59
N SER A 208 -23.06 15.06 -17.68
CA SER A 208 -23.29 15.89 -18.87
C SER A 208 -22.12 16.83 -19.15
N ASN A 209 -21.93 17.22 -20.41
CA ASN A 209 -20.83 18.10 -20.80
C ASN A 209 -20.86 19.45 -20.05
N ASP A 210 -22.05 19.96 -19.72
CA ASP A 210 -22.21 21.22 -18.98
C ASP A 210 -21.61 21.16 -17.57
N LYS A 211 -21.74 20.00 -16.89
CA LYS A 211 -21.12 19.76 -15.57
C LYS A 211 -19.60 19.62 -15.63
N MET A 212 -19.05 19.50 -16.83
CA MET A 212 -17.62 19.30 -17.09
C MET A 212 -16.94 20.58 -17.62
N GLN A 213 -17.62 21.74 -17.55
CA GLN A 213 -17.03 23.02 -17.94
C GLN A 213 -16.07 23.55 -16.88
N GLY A 214 -14.79 23.60 -17.23
CA GLY A 214 -13.71 24.08 -16.36
C GLY A 214 -13.13 22.99 -15.46
N GLU A 215 -11.85 23.16 -15.10
CA GLU A 215 -11.04 22.15 -14.39
C GLU A 215 -11.66 21.75 -13.04
N ARG A 216 -12.12 22.73 -12.25
CA ARG A 216 -12.72 22.49 -10.93
C ARG A 216 -14.03 21.71 -11.05
N SER A 217 -14.92 22.13 -11.94
CA SER A 217 -16.21 21.46 -12.14
C SER A 217 -16.03 20.04 -12.67
N ALA A 218 -15.16 19.86 -13.68
CA ALA A 218 -14.83 18.55 -14.23
C ALA A 218 -14.24 17.60 -13.17
N THR A 219 -13.31 18.09 -12.35
CA THR A 219 -12.69 17.32 -11.27
C THR A 219 -13.74 16.92 -10.22
N ASN A 220 -14.58 17.85 -9.79
CA ASN A 220 -15.65 17.58 -8.83
C ASN A 220 -16.68 16.59 -9.37
N ALA A 221 -17.09 16.76 -10.63
CA ALA A 221 -18.03 15.87 -11.29
C ALA A 221 -17.48 14.43 -11.34
N ILE A 222 -16.21 14.24 -11.70
CA ILE A 222 -15.58 12.92 -11.70
C ILE A 222 -15.47 12.32 -10.30
N ARG A 223 -15.06 13.12 -9.31
CA ARG A 223 -14.99 12.67 -7.90
C ARG A 223 -16.35 12.27 -7.33
N SER A 224 -17.44 12.81 -7.87
CA SER A 224 -18.81 12.48 -7.43
C SER A 224 -19.37 11.19 -8.05
N ILE A 225 -18.70 10.61 -9.04
CA ILE A 225 -19.16 9.36 -9.68
C ILE A 225 -19.07 8.21 -8.66
N PRO A 226 -20.10 7.36 -8.52
CA PRO A 226 -20.09 6.24 -7.59
C PRO A 226 -19.01 5.20 -7.90
N TRP A 227 -18.44 4.59 -6.86
CA TRP A 227 -17.52 3.45 -6.98
C TRP A 227 -18.34 2.18 -7.17
N LYS A 228 -18.05 1.42 -8.23
CA LYS A 228 -18.83 0.23 -8.59
C LYS A 228 -17.92 -0.98 -8.78
N ALA A 229 -18.46 -2.14 -8.44
CA ALA A 229 -17.87 -3.43 -8.80
C ALA A 229 -17.66 -3.50 -10.31
N ASN A 230 -16.63 -4.24 -10.69
CA ASN A 230 -16.48 -4.62 -12.08
C ASN A 230 -17.65 -5.53 -12.50
N LYS A 231 -18.44 -5.12 -13.50
CA LYS A 231 -19.50 -5.97 -14.06
C LYS A 231 -18.94 -7.17 -14.83
N GLY A 232 -17.68 -7.13 -15.24
CA GLY A 232 -17.02 -8.21 -15.97
C GLY A 232 -16.03 -9.00 -15.11
N THR A 233 -15.88 -10.29 -15.40
CA THR A 233 -14.85 -11.18 -14.87
C THR A 233 -13.46 -10.84 -15.42
N ARG A 234 -13.01 -9.58 -15.29
CA ARG A 234 -11.64 -9.21 -15.69
C ARG A 234 -10.66 -9.92 -14.76
N LYS A 235 -9.86 -10.81 -15.34
CA LYS A 235 -8.84 -11.60 -14.65
C LYS A 235 -7.93 -10.70 -13.81
N GLY A 236 -7.73 -11.09 -12.56
CA GLY A 236 -6.85 -10.36 -11.64
C GLY A 236 -7.36 -8.96 -11.29
N SER A 237 -8.66 -8.74 -11.15
CA SER A 237 -9.20 -7.49 -10.58
C SER A 237 -9.50 -7.58 -9.07
N THR A 238 -9.39 -8.79 -8.50
CA THR A 238 -9.66 -9.10 -7.09
C THR A 238 -8.42 -9.49 -6.29
N TRP A 239 -7.31 -9.81 -6.95
CA TRP A 239 -6.07 -10.19 -6.27
C TRP A 239 -5.47 -8.94 -5.61
N ARG A 240 -5.43 -8.89 -4.28
CA ARG A 240 -5.05 -7.69 -3.50
C ARG A 240 -3.55 -7.33 -3.56
N PRO A 241 -2.61 -8.29 -3.40
CA PRO A 241 -1.17 -8.01 -3.39
C PRO A 241 -0.67 -7.17 -4.57
N GLN A 242 -1.07 -7.53 -5.80
CA GLN A 242 -0.69 -6.77 -7.00
C GLN A 242 -1.10 -5.28 -6.96
N PHE A 243 -2.15 -4.88 -6.25
CA PHE A 243 -2.54 -3.46 -6.18
C PHE A 243 -1.61 -2.66 -5.27
N ILE A 244 -1.05 -3.30 -4.25
CA ILE A 244 -0.05 -2.69 -3.37
C ILE A 244 1.24 -2.40 -4.15
N ALA A 245 1.56 -3.19 -5.17
CA ALA A 245 2.68 -2.96 -6.07
C ALA A 245 2.35 -2.01 -7.25
N MET A 246 1.26 -2.28 -7.97
CA MET A 246 0.94 -1.61 -9.23
C MET A 246 0.40 -0.19 -9.05
N VAL A 247 -0.42 0.09 -8.03
CA VAL A 247 -0.97 1.44 -7.82
C VAL A 247 0.13 2.43 -7.48
N PRO A 248 1.05 2.15 -6.52
CA PRO A 248 2.11 3.09 -6.26
C PRO A 248 3.03 3.24 -7.46
N ALA A 249 3.38 2.15 -8.15
CA ALA A 249 4.20 2.23 -9.36
C ALA A 249 3.55 3.08 -10.45
N TYR A 250 2.23 3.00 -10.63
CA TYR A 250 1.54 3.87 -11.56
C TYR A 250 1.64 5.34 -11.17
N ILE A 251 1.38 5.67 -9.90
CA ILE A 251 1.42 7.05 -9.39
C ILE A 251 2.85 7.61 -9.51
N ILE A 252 3.85 6.88 -9.03
CA ILE A 252 5.26 7.28 -9.03
C ILE A 252 5.74 7.50 -10.46
N SER A 253 5.52 6.53 -11.36
CA SER A 253 5.92 6.66 -12.76
C SER A 253 5.29 7.86 -13.46
N VAL A 254 4.06 8.24 -13.09
CA VAL A 254 3.39 9.39 -13.71
C VAL A 254 3.89 10.72 -13.15
N TYR A 255 4.27 10.78 -11.86
CA TYR A 255 4.68 12.00 -11.19
C TYR A 255 6.18 12.31 -11.31
N GLU A 256 7.05 11.30 -11.18
CA GLU A 256 8.50 11.47 -11.21
C GLU A 256 8.96 11.74 -12.64
N ARG A 257 9.54 12.93 -12.87
CA ARG A 257 9.95 13.38 -14.21
C ARG A 257 11.01 12.48 -14.85
N GLU A 258 11.84 11.85 -14.04
CA GLU A 258 12.95 10.98 -14.42
C GLU A 258 12.49 9.54 -14.71
N SER A 259 11.20 9.24 -14.58
CA SER A 259 10.72 7.89 -14.85
C SER A 259 10.79 7.59 -16.35
N PRO A 260 11.06 6.33 -16.74
CA PRO A 260 11.02 5.92 -18.14
C PRO A 260 9.67 6.21 -18.81
N LEU A 261 8.57 6.19 -18.04
CA LEU A 261 7.24 6.53 -18.53
C LEU A 261 7.15 8.02 -18.93
N ARG A 262 7.74 8.92 -18.14
CA ARG A 262 7.77 10.36 -18.43
C ARG A 262 8.67 10.69 -19.59
N ASP A 263 9.81 10.02 -19.70
CA ASP A 263 10.71 10.15 -20.85
C ASP A 263 10.07 9.66 -22.14
N TYR A 264 9.33 8.54 -22.07
CA TYR A 264 8.54 8.04 -23.19
C TYR A 264 7.46 9.05 -23.59
N PHE A 265 6.68 9.55 -22.63
CA PHE A 265 5.63 10.53 -22.89
C PHE A 265 6.19 11.83 -23.50
N ALA A 266 7.33 12.33 -23.02
CA ALA A 266 7.97 13.52 -23.56
C ALA A 266 8.24 13.41 -25.07
N ARG A 267 8.64 12.21 -25.53
CA ARG A 267 8.97 11.89 -26.93
C ARG A 267 7.74 11.56 -27.78
N LYS A 268 6.82 10.74 -27.25
CA LYS A 268 5.69 10.17 -28.03
C LYS A 268 4.36 10.87 -27.80
N LYS A 269 4.25 11.75 -26.80
CA LYS A 269 3.03 12.43 -26.38
C LYS A 269 1.86 11.48 -26.03
N ALA A 270 2.19 10.25 -25.67
CA ALA A 270 1.27 9.21 -25.22
C ALA A 270 2.02 8.25 -24.28
N PHE A 271 1.28 7.51 -23.44
CA PHE A 271 1.84 6.41 -22.68
C PHE A 271 1.92 5.14 -23.55
N PRO A 272 2.86 4.21 -23.27
CA PRO A 272 2.95 2.94 -24.01
C PRO A 272 1.62 2.18 -23.98
N ASN A 273 1.25 1.55 -25.10
CA ASN A 273 -0.01 0.80 -25.20
C ASN A 273 -0.09 -0.35 -24.18
N GLN A 274 1.02 -1.07 -23.97
CA GLN A 274 1.07 -2.16 -22.99
C GLN A 274 0.92 -1.65 -21.55
N TRP A 275 1.51 -0.51 -21.22
CA TRP A 275 1.31 0.16 -19.92
C TRP A 275 -0.16 0.50 -19.69
N ASN A 276 -0.81 1.12 -20.68
CA ASN A 276 -2.24 1.45 -20.59
C ASN A 276 -3.10 0.19 -20.49
N ALA A 277 -2.87 -0.83 -21.32
CA ALA A 277 -3.63 -2.07 -21.31
C ALA A 277 -3.51 -2.81 -19.96
N LYS A 278 -2.29 -2.97 -19.43
CA LYS A 278 -2.02 -3.68 -18.17
C LYS A 278 -2.71 -3.01 -16.97
N ASN A 279 -2.61 -1.68 -16.89
CA ASN A 279 -3.13 -0.91 -15.75
C ASN A 279 -4.64 -0.65 -15.86
N SER A 280 -5.14 -0.25 -17.03
CA SER A 280 -6.57 0.03 -17.23
C SER A 280 -7.47 -1.21 -17.08
N ALA A 281 -6.97 -2.40 -17.40
CA ALA A 281 -7.67 -3.66 -17.15
C ALA A 281 -8.04 -3.84 -15.66
N LYS A 282 -7.22 -3.27 -14.77
CA LYS A 282 -7.38 -3.28 -13.30
C LYS A 282 -7.99 -1.99 -12.73
N GLY A 283 -8.44 -1.07 -13.58
CA GLY A 283 -8.93 0.23 -13.13
C GLY A 283 -7.83 1.16 -12.62
N ILE A 284 -6.55 0.84 -12.84
CA ILE A 284 -5.43 1.72 -12.50
C ILE A 284 -5.24 2.68 -13.69
N GLY A 285 -5.55 3.96 -13.50
CA GLY A 285 -5.55 4.91 -14.60
C GLY A 285 -5.81 6.35 -14.18
N SER A 286 -5.66 7.27 -15.13
CA SER A 286 -5.87 8.72 -14.96
C SER A 286 -7.21 9.08 -14.32
N PHE A 287 -8.29 8.41 -14.74
CA PHE A 287 -9.62 8.62 -14.18
C PHE A 287 -9.66 8.38 -12.67
N ASN A 288 -9.09 7.27 -12.19
CA ASN A 288 -9.04 6.96 -10.77
C ASN A 288 -8.02 7.79 -10.00
N LEU A 289 -6.94 8.28 -10.65
CA LEU A 289 -6.10 9.33 -10.04
C LEU A 289 -6.90 10.60 -9.74
N VAL A 290 -7.75 11.06 -10.66
CA VAL A 290 -8.61 12.22 -10.43
C VAL A 290 -9.64 11.93 -9.34
N ARG A 291 -10.28 10.77 -9.35
CA ARG A 291 -11.23 10.37 -8.29
C ARG A 291 -10.60 10.34 -6.91
N MET A 292 -9.37 9.85 -6.80
CA MET A 292 -8.59 9.88 -5.56
C MET A 292 -8.13 11.29 -5.16
N GLY A 293 -8.19 12.26 -6.07
CA GLY A 293 -7.74 13.64 -5.82
C GLY A 293 -6.23 13.76 -5.90
N LEU A 294 -5.61 12.88 -6.68
CA LEU A 294 -4.19 12.88 -7.02
C LEU A 294 -3.96 13.43 -8.42
N ALA A 295 -4.99 13.98 -9.06
CA ALA A 295 -4.94 14.65 -10.35
C ALA A 295 -6.20 15.51 -10.50
N LYS A 296 -6.23 16.36 -11.53
CA LYS A 296 -7.40 17.17 -11.89
C LYS A 296 -7.79 16.88 -13.33
N ALA A 297 -9.09 16.84 -13.60
CA ALA A 297 -9.59 16.70 -14.96
C ALA A 297 -9.76 18.05 -15.63
N ARG A 298 -9.49 18.12 -16.94
CA ARG A 298 -9.70 19.30 -17.77
C ARG A 298 -10.73 19.09 -18.88
N SER A 299 -10.90 17.85 -19.33
CA SER A 299 -11.82 17.54 -20.43
C SER A 299 -12.58 16.25 -20.18
N THR A 300 -13.65 16.06 -20.95
CA THR A 300 -14.44 14.82 -20.97
C THR A 300 -13.71 13.65 -21.62
N ARG A 301 -12.54 13.87 -22.25
CA ARG A 301 -11.77 12.78 -22.85
C ARG A 301 -11.14 11.84 -21.82
N ILE A 302 -11.04 12.27 -20.56
CA ILE A 302 -10.53 11.44 -19.46
C ILE A 302 -11.31 10.12 -19.26
N PHE A 303 -12.61 10.08 -19.61
CA PHE A 303 -13.41 8.85 -19.59
C PHE A 303 -12.90 7.77 -20.56
N LYS A 304 -12.10 8.16 -21.55
CA LYS A 304 -11.41 7.26 -22.50
C LYS A 304 -9.90 7.22 -22.23
N GLY A 305 -9.47 7.52 -21.01
CA GLY A 305 -8.06 7.66 -20.60
C GLY A 305 -7.54 9.10 -20.74
N GLY A 306 -7.84 9.76 -21.86
CA GLY A 306 -7.39 11.11 -22.17
C GLY A 306 -5.87 11.21 -22.36
N VAL A 307 -5.41 12.26 -23.03
CA VAL A 307 -3.98 12.55 -23.20
C VAL A 307 -3.42 13.10 -21.88
N PRO A 308 -2.39 12.46 -21.29
CA PRO A 308 -1.73 12.96 -20.08
C PRO A 308 -1.31 14.43 -20.19
N LEU A 309 -1.47 15.18 -19.11
CA LEU A 309 -1.14 16.62 -19.00
C LEU A 309 -1.94 17.57 -19.91
N THR A 310 -2.83 17.04 -20.75
CA THR A 310 -3.72 17.83 -21.63
C THR A 310 -5.15 17.72 -21.15
N ASP A 311 -5.70 16.50 -21.15
CA ASP A 311 -7.09 16.22 -20.76
C ASP A 311 -7.26 16.11 -19.23
N TRP A 312 -6.14 15.91 -18.54
CA TRP A 312 -6.02 15.88 -17.09
C TRP A 312 -4.60 16.27 -16.71
N ILE A 313 -4.43 16.87 -15.54
CA ILE A 313 -3.13 17.32 -15.03
C ILE A 313 -2.85 16.76 -13.65
N LEU A 314 -1.58 16.67 -13.32
CA LEU A 314 -1.13 16.32 -11.98
C LEU A 314 -1.34 17.50 -11.03
N LEU A 315 -1.36 17.20 -9.74
CA LEU A 315 -1.25 18.23 -8.73
C LEU A 315 0.08 18.96 -8.88
N THR A 316 0.07 20.26 -8.60
CA THR A 316 1.31 21.03 -8.46
C THR A 316 2.11 20.52 -7.26
N HIS A 317 3.39 20.90 -7.16
CA HIS A 317 4.23 20.51 -6.03
C HIS A 317 3.62 20.95 -4.68
N GLU A 318 3.09 22.18 -4.63
CA GLU A 318 2.44 22.74 -3.44
C GLU A 318 1.17 21.97 -3.06
N GLU A 319 0.32 21.65 -4.04
CA GLU A 319 -0.90 20.88 -3.82
C GLU A 319 -0.59 19.45 -3.35
N LEU A 320 0.43 18.82 -3.94
CA LEU A 320 0.86 17.48 -3.55
C LEU A 320 1.46 17.48 -2.13
N ALA A 321 2.24 18.51 -1.78
CA ALA A 321 2.77 18.69 -0.43
C ALA A 321 1.66 18.97 0.60
N ALA A 322 0.64 19.76 0.23
CA ALA A 322 -0.55 19.97 1.05
C ALA A 322 -1.32 18.65 1.26
N LYS A 323 -1.52 17.88 0.18
CA LYS A 323 -2.16 16.56 0.24
C LYS A 323 -1.39 15.57 1.10
N HIS A 324 -0.06 15.58 1.01
CA HIS A 324 0.81 14.76 1.85
C HIS A 324 0.63 15.10 3.33
N ARG A 325 0.70 16.39 3.69
CA ARG A 325 0.50 16.84 5.07
C ARG A 325 -0.88 16.46 5.61
N GLU A 326 -1.93 16.65 4.81
CA GLU A 326 -3.29 16.23 5.15
C GLU A 326 -3.33 14.72 5.45
N LEU A 327 -2.88 13.87 4.52
CA LEU A 327 -2.97 12.43 4.64
C LEU A 327 -2.10 11.88 5.78
N MET A 328 -0.89 12.39 5.95
CA MET A 328 -0.01 11.98 7.06
C MET A 328 -0.53 12.45 8.41
N GLY A 329 -1.12 13.66 8.48
CA GLY A 329 -1.78 14.14 9.69
C GLY A 329 -2.99 13.28 10.06
N LEU A 330 -3.81 12.90 9.08
CA LEU A 330 -4.90 11.95 9.27
C LEU A 330 -4.39 10.58 9.70
N LEU A 331 -3.27 10.10 9.15
CA LEU A 331 -2.70 8.80 9.52
C LEU A 331 -2.34 8.74 11.01
N GLN A 332 -1.90 9.84 11.63
CA GLN A 332 -1.60 9.87 13.06
C GLN A 332 -2.86 9.76 13.96
N ASP A 333 -4.05 10.07 13.44
CA ASP A 333 -5.33 9.88 14.15
C ASP A 333 -5.68 8.38 14.17
N ARG A 334 -5.21 7.68 15.20
CA ARG A 334 -5.45 6.24 15.39
C ARG A 334 -6.91 5.85 15.62
N GLN A 335 -7.86 6.76 15.71
CA GLN A 335 -9.26 6.42 15.95
C GLN A 335 -10.10 6.57 14.68
N TYR A 336 -9.96 7.69 13.97
CA TYR A 336 -10.77 8.00 12.80
C TYR A 336 -9.95 8.41 11.57
N GLY A 337 -8.63 8.46 11.70
CA GLY A 337 -7.70 8.74 10.61
C GLY A 337 -7.92 7.84 9.40
N PRO A 338 -7.99 6.51 9.58
CA PRO A 338 -8.19 5.62 8.44
C PRO A 338 -9.50 5.86 7.68
N PHE A 339 -10.59 6.08 8.43
CA PHE A 339 -11.87 6.46 7.84
C PHE A 339 -11.75 7.78 7.06
N LYS A 340 -11.12 8.81 7.64
CA LYS A 340 -10.93 10.12 6.98
C LYS A 340 -10.05 10.03 5.73
N ILE A 341 -9.02 9.18 5.73
CA ILE A 341 -8.20 8.90 4.55
C ILE A 341 -9.05 8.23 3.46
N ALA A 342 -9.86 7.24 3.83
CA ALA A 342 -10.78 6.60 2.90
C ALA A 342 -11.79 7.61 2.32
N VAL A 343 -12.31 8.54 3.13
CA VAL A 343 -13.18 9.63 2.64
C VAL A 343 -12.43 10.53 1.66
N SER A 344 -11.16 10.87 1.94
CA SER A 344 -10.33 11.69 1.05
C SER A 344 -10.14 11.03 -0.33
N PHE A 345 -9.85 9.72 -0.36
CA PHE A 345 -9.62 8.97 -1.61
C PHE A 345 -10.90 8.56 -2.33
N PHE A 346 -11.91 8.09 -1.61
CA PHE A 346 -13.07 7.41 -2.20
C PHE A 346 -14.39 8.18 -2.00
N GLY A 347 -14.39 9.24 -1.21
CA GLY A 347 -15.60 9.95 -0.82
C GLY A 347 -16.32 9.25 0.34
N LEU A 348 -17.28 9.98 0.91
CA LEU A 348 -17.95 9.58 2.15
C LEU A 348 -18.69 8.25 2.02
N ASP A 349 -19.52 8.11 0.98
CA ASP A 349 -20.41 6.96 0.84
C ASP A 349 -19.61 5.65 0.73
N LYS A 350 -18.54 5.66 -0.06
CA LYS A 350 -17.69 4.47 -0.24
C LYS A 350 -16.86 4.16 1.00
N ALA A 351 -16.38 5.16 1.72
CA ALA A 351 -15.67 4.95 2.98
C ALA A 351 -16.58 4.29 4.04
N VAL A 352 -17.83 4.74 4.17
CA VAL A 352 -18.80 4.12 5.10
C VAL A 352 -19.09 2.67 4.72
N GLU A 353 -19.25 2.40 3.42
CA GLU A 353 -19.47 1.05 2.90
C GLU A 353 -18.28 0.12 3.19
N ILE A 354 -17.04 0.55 2.91
CA ILE A 354 -15.83 -0.23 3.18
C ILE A 354 -15.76 -0.53 4.68
N GLY A 355 -15.85 0.48 5.55
CA GLY A 355 -15.78 0.25 7.00
C GLY A 355 -16.85 -0.70 7.52
N ALA A 356 -18.05 -0.68 6.93
CA ALA A 356 -19.15 -1.60 7.29
C ALA A 356 -18.94 -3.04 6.78
N THR A 357 -18.33 -3.21 5.60
CA THR A 357 -18.23 -4.51 4.92
C THR A 357 -16.95 -5.26 5.27
N THR A 358 -15.82 -4.57 5.39
CA THR A 358 -14.51 -5.20 5.62
C THR A 358 -14.11 -5.18 7.09
N GLY A 359 -14.69 -4.30 7.90
CA GLY A 359 -14.27 -4.06 9.29
C GLY A 359 -12.82 -3.57 9.41
N THR A 360 -12.22 -3.06 8.33
CA THR A 360 -10.77 -2.72 8.29
C THR A 360 -10.42 -1.45 9.07
N TYR A 361 -11.41 -0.63 9.41
CA TYR A 361 -11.29 0.53 10.30
C TYR A 361 -12.61 0.86 10.99
N THR A 362 -12.52 1.68 12.04
CA THR A 362 -13.70 2.20 12.74
C THR A 362 -14.32 3.37 11.98
N ASN A 363 -15.60 3.24 11.65
CA ASN A 363 -16.39 4.31 11.04
C ASN A 363 -16.57 5.51 11.98
N HIS A 364 -16.48 6.73 11.45
CA HIS A 364 -16.74 7.93 12.25
C HIS A 364 -18.25 8.13 12.45
N PRO A 365 -18.78 8.09 13.69
CA PRO A 365 -20.23 8.03 13.94
C PRO A 365 -21.03 9.18 13.29
N ALA A 366 -20.53 10.41 13.44
CA ALA A 366 -21.18 11.60 12.86
C ALA A 366 -21.27 11.53 11.32
N MET A 367 -20.22 11.05 10.65
CA MET A 367 -20.19 10.99 9.19
C MET A 367 -20.96 9.80 8.63
N SER A 368 -21.00 8.67 9.34
CA SER A 368 -21.83 7.53 8.98
C SER A 368 -23.33 7.86 9.00
N SER A 369 -23.77 8.64 9.99
CA SER A 369 -25.18 9.08 10.06
C SER A 369 -25.60 9.93 8.85
N ILE A 370 -24.67 10.72 8.30
CA ILE A 370 -24.91 11.56 7.11
C ILE A 370 -25.04 10.69 5.85
N ALA A 371 -24.17 9.69 5.69
CA ALA A 371 -24.21 8.79 4.53
C ALA A 371 -25.51 7.96 4.49
N ILE A 372 -25.95 7.43 5.65
CA ILE A 372 -27.18 6.64 5.74
C ILE A 372 -28.40 7.48 5.33
N LYS A 373 -28.47 8.75 5.75
CA LYS A 373 -29.57 9.67 5.38
C LYS A 373 -29.62 10.00 3.88
N LYS A 374 -28.50 9.89 3.16
CA LYS A 374 -28.43 10.21 1.73
C LYS A 374 -28.82 9.05 0.82
N ARG A 375 -28.88 7.80 1.32
CA ARG A 375 -29.25 6.64 0.49
C ARG A 375 -30.76 6.69 0.22
N PRO A 376 -31.21 6.94 -1.03
CA PRO A 376 -32.61 6.76 -1.36
C PRO A 376 -32.96 5.29 -1.14
N ALA A 377 -34.15 5.02 -0.61
CA ALA A 377 -34.64 3.65 -0.54
C ALA A 377 -34.56 3.02 -1.95
N PRO A 378 -34.10 1.76 -2.08
CA PRO A 378 -34.19 1.08 -3.37
C PRO A 378 -35.64 1.16 -3.83
N ALA A 379 -35.86 1.65 -5.04
CA ALA A 379 -37.18 1.61 -5.65
C ALA A 379 -37.63 0.15 -5.63
N PRO A 380 -38.89 -0.15 -5.22
CA PRO A 380 -39.39 -1.51 -5.31
C PRO A 380 -39.26 -1.95 -6.76
N ASP A 381 -38.52 -3.03 -6.98
CA ASP A 381 -38.40 -3.66 -8.29
C ASP A 381 -39.83 -3.99 -8.73
N SER A 382 -40.30 -3.27 -9.75
CA SER A 382 -41.54 -3.60 -10.44
C SER A 382 -41.30 -4.93 -11.14
N ASP A 383 -41.93 -5.98 -10.64
CA ASP A 383 -42.02 -7.28 -11.28
C ASP A 383 -42.24 -7.10 -12.79
N SER A 384 -41.18 -7.40 -13.54
CA SER A 384 -41.25 -7.48 -14.99
C SER A 384 -41.58 -8.93 -15.29
N GLU A 385 -42.86 -9.18 -15.61
CA GLU A 385 -43.32 -10.45 -16.15
C GLU A 385 -42.39 -10.89 -17.29
N VAL A 386 -41.79 -12.05 -17.13
CA VAL A 386 -40.99 -12.70 -18.16
C VAL A 386 -41.97 -13.30 -19.17
N GLU A 387 -42.24 -12.55 -20.25
CA GLU A 387 -42.85 -13.10 -21.46
C GLU A 387 -41.84 -14.07 -22.10
N ILE A 388 -42.11 -15.37 -21.95
CA ILE A 388 -41.38 -16.44 -22.64
C ILE A 388 -41.86 -16.41 -24.10
N ILE A 389 -41.08 -15.77 -24.97
CA ILE A 389 -41.26 -15.89 -26.42
C ILE A 389 -40.52 -17.16 -26.87
N GLU A 390 -41.27 -18.24 -27.06
CA GLU A 390 -40.83 -19.43 -27.80
C GLU A 390 -40.56 -19.04 -29.26
N HIS A 391 -39.29 -19.09 -29.68
CA HIS A 391 -38.95 -19.00 -31.10
C HIS A 391 -38.92 -20.41 -31.71
N GLU A 392 -40.00 -20.73 -32.42
CA GLU A 392 -40.10 -21.88 -33.31
C GLU A 392 -38.99 -21.90 -34.36
N GLN A 393 -38.41 -23.09 -34.52
CA GLN A 393 -37.55 -23.45 -35.64
C GLN A 393 -38.38 -23.59 -36.92
N HIS A 394 -38.00 -22.90 -37.99
CA HIS A 394 -38.37 -23.32 -39.34
C HIS A 394 -37.22 -23.22 -40.34
N LYS A 395 -36.79 -24.42 -40.77
CA LYS A 395 -36.08 -24.75 -42.02
C LYS A 395 -36.42 -23.83 -43.19
N ARG A 396 -35.41 -23.41 -43.96
CA ARG A 396 -35.44 -23.43 -45.43
C ARG A 396 -34.05 -23.73 -46.02
N GLN A 397 -33.98 -24.86 -46.70
CA GLN A 397 -32.92 -25.29 -47.63
C GLN A 397 -33.16 -24.68 -49.03
N ARG A 398 -32.10 -24.73 -49.86
CA ARG A 398 -32.02 -24.57 -51.34
C ARG A 398 -32.00 -23.11 -51.85
N ASN A 399 -31.20 -22.70 -52.85
CA ASN A 399 -30.32 -23.40 -53.80
C ASN A 399 -29.43 -22.38 -54.58
N SER A 400 -28.19 -22.80 -54.92
CA SER A 400 -27.38 -22.61 -56.15
C SER A 400 -27.22 -21.28 -56.92
N THR A 401 -26.01 -21.16 -57.52
CA THR A 401 -25.55 -20.36 -58.69
C THR A 401 -25.37 -18.85 -58.45
N THR A 402 -24.20 -18.23 -58.65
CA THR A 402 -23.19 -18.36 -59.72
C THR A 402 -21.80 -17.98 -59.20
#